data_AF-A0A0F8IBK2-F1
#
_entry.id   AF-A0A0F8IBK2-F1
#
_cell.length_a   1.000
_cell.length_b   1.000
_cell.length_c   1.000
_cell.angle_alpha   90.00
_cell.angle_beta   90.00
_cell.angle_gamma   90.00
#
_symmetry.space_group_name_H-M   'P 1'
#
loop_
_entity.id
_entity.type
_entity.pdbx_description
1 polymer ?
#
loop_
_entity_poly.entity_id
_entity_poly.type
_entity_poly.pdbx_seq_one_letter_code
_entity_poly.pdbx_strand_id
1 'polypeptide(L)'
;MEYKYDLNEKALYIEENRIPAYSMEKNEIGNCTGCDSILMSLSYHTAEENIMVVTKCASCGAFYANIYDSDWNWVDEAQISLLPIPIPISNPVVDSWEDLKAIPIKKLEAVFSKGEIEALFARARDNTPIRQYLYRARKKYGLFEEIFNLKLEF
;
A
#
# COMPACT_ATOMS: atom_id res chain seq x y z
N MET A 1 -8.95 3.87 26.26
CA MET A 1 -8.78 4.63 25.01
C MET A 1 -8.39 3.64 23.94
N GLU A 2 -9.08 3.66 22.79
CA GLU A 2 -8.84 2.71 21.70
C GLU A 2 -7.93 3.35 20.64
N TYR A 3 -6.84 2.67 20.30
CA TYR A 3 -5.89 3.12 19.29
C TYR A 3 -5.98 2.21 18.07
N LYS A 4 -6.27 2.81 16.92
CA LYS A 4 -6.30 2.14 15.62
C LYS A 4 -5.28 2.75 14.67
N TYR A 5 -4.76 1.96 13.74
CA TYR A 5 -3.81 2.49 12.76
C TYR A 5 -4.12 2.01 11.35
N ASP A 6 -4.11 2.95 10.41
CA ASP A 6 -4.26 2.70 8.99
C ASP A 6 -2.89 2.55 8.32
N LEU A 7 -2.57 1.33 7.89
CA LEU A 7 -1.32 1.05 7.17
C LEU A 7 -1.25 1.68 5.79
N ASN A 8 -2.37 1.99 5.14
CA ASN A 8 -2.39 2.60 3.81
C ASN A 8 -2.20 4.11 3.92
N GLU A 9 -3.01 4.75 4.74
CA GLU A 9 -2.99 6.20 4.90
C GLU A 9 -1.87 6.69 5.83
N LYS A 10 -1.23 5.78 6.57
CA LYS A 10 -0.24 6.09 7.61
C LYS A 10 -0.82 7.05 8.66
N ALA A 11 -2.06 6.76 9.07
CA ALA A 11 -2.80 7.59 10.01
C ALA A 11 -3.10 6.82 11.31
N LEU A 12 -2.85 7.48 12.43
CA LEU A 12 -3.24 7.01 13.76
C LEU A 12 -4.66 7.50 14.05
N TYR A 13 -5.50 6.63 14.59
CA TYR A 13 -6.83 6.95 15.03
C TYR A 13 -6.90 6.75 16.54
N ILE A 14 -7.22 7.82 17.25
CA ILE A 14 -7.50 7.78 18.69
C ILE A 14 -9.00 8.01 18.81
N GLU A 15 -9.73 6.95 19.16
CA GLU A 15 -11.20 6.92 19.09
C GLU A 15 -11.69 7.26 17.67
N GLU A 16 -12.33 8.41 17.47
CA GLU A 16 -12.81 8.89 16.15
C GLU A 16 -11.87 9.92 15.50
N ASN A 17 -10.83 10.36 16.21
CA ASN A 17 -9.93 11.40 15.73
C ASN A 17 -8.82 10.81 14.85
N ARG A 18 -8.81 11.21 13.58
CA ARG A 18 -7.76 10.85 12.62
C ARG A 18 -6.56 11.80 12.74
N ILE A 19 -5.40 11.24 13.00
CA ILE A 19 -4.13 11.95 13.19
C ILE A 19 -3.13 11.51 12.11
N PRO A 20 -2.87 12.33 11.08
CA PRO A 20 -1.93 11.98 10.03
C PRO A 20 -0.50 11.92 10.56
N ALA A 21 0.35 11.13 9.90
CA ALA A 21 1.78 11.13 10.19
C ALA A 21 2.44 12.43 9.69
N TYR A 22 3.31 13.03 10.50
CA TYR A 22 4.19 14.12 10.07
C TYR A 22 5.58 13.62 9.63
N SER A 23 5.98 12.41 10.06
CA SER A 23 7.25 11.79 9.67
C SER A 23 7.12 10.26 9.56
N MET A 24 7.94 9.69 8.69
CA MET A 24 8.04 8.24 8.40
C MET A 24 9.46 7.71 8.64
N GLU A 25 10.26 8.42 9.43
CA GLU A 25 11.61 7.98 9.78
C GLU A 25 11.59 6.64 10.51
N LYS A 26 12.66 5.86 10.31
CA LYS A 26 12.82 4.54 10.91
C LYS A 26 13.91 4.60 11.97
N ASN A 27 13.52 4.50 13.22
CA ASN A 27 14.37 4.54 14.39
C ASN A 27 14.01 3.39 15.33
N GLU A 28 14.98 2.94 16.10
CA GLU A 28 14.72 2.09 17.26
C GLU A 28 14.13 2.94 18.37
N ILE A 29 12.95 2.57 18.85
CA ILE A 29 12.19 3.36 19.84
C ILE A 29 12.32 2.76 21.24
N GLY A 30 12.47 1.44 21.34
CA GLY A 30 12.58 0.73 22.59
C GLY A 30 12.37 -0.77 22.42
N ASN A 31 11.92 -1.43 23.48
CA ASN A 31 11.71 -2.87 23.53
C ASN A 31 10.22 -3.20 23.62
N CYS A 32 9.82 -4.26 22.92
CA CYS A 32 8.45 -4.74 22.89
C CYS A 32 8.07 -5.37 24.23
N THR A 33 7.02 -4.87 24.86
CA THR A 33 6.50 -5.38 26.13
C THR A 33 6.09 -6.86 26.09
N GLY A 34 5.76 -7.40 24.91
CA GLY A 34 5.36 -8.80 24.75
C GLY A 34 6.48 -9.81 24.47
N CYS A 35 7.65 -9.39 23.97
CA CYS A 35 8.72 -10.34 23.60
C CYS A 35 10.16 -9.79 23.75
N ASP A 36 10.30 -8.59 24.32
CA ASP A 36 11.57 -7.89 24.57
C ASP A 36 12.45 -7.63 23.33
N SER A 37 11.93 -7.90 22.14
CA SER A 37 12.59 -7.55 20.88
C SER A 37 12.41 -6.07 20.54
N ILE A 38 13.26 -5.55 19.67
CA ILE A 38 13.29 -4.15 19.26
C ILE A 38 11.96 -3.71 18.63
N LEU A 39 11.50 -2.52 19.04
CA LEU A 39 10.41 -1.76 18.42
C LEU A 39 10.99 -0.77 17.42
N MET A 40 10.59 -0.92 16.16
CA MET A 40 10.95 -0.01 15.08
C MET A 40 9.82 0.99 14.83
N SER A 41 10.13 2.27 14.67
CA SER A 41 9.14 3.26 14.26
C SER A 41 8.61 3.00 12.85
N LEU A 42 7.31 3.26 12.69
CA LEU A 42 6.61 3.27 11.42
C LEU A 42 6.21 4.68 11.03
N SER A 43 5.71 5.46 11.99
CA SER A 43 5.30 6.84 11.77
C SER A 43 5.23 7.64 13.05
N TYR A 44 5.34 8.96 12.91
CA TYR A 44 5.27 9.93 14.00
C TYR A 44 4.07 10.85 13.83
N HIS A 45 3.40 11.13 14.94
CA HIS A 45 2.14 11.87 15.00
C HIS A 45 2.18 12.88 16.14
N THR A 46 1.41 13.96 16.01
CA THR A 46 1.19 14.93 17.09
C THR A 46 -0.27 14.86 17.48
N ALA A 47 -0.53 14.52 18.74
CA ALA A 47 -1.86 14.45 19.31
C ALA A 47 -1.91 15.43 20.50
N GLU A 48 -2.58 16.56 20.31
CA GLU A 48 -2.58 17.67 21.28
C GLU A 48 -1.15 18.15 21.57
N GLU A 49 -0.67 18.01 22.81
CA GLU A 49 0.69 18.37 23.24
C GLU A 49 1.66 17.17 23.24
N ASN A 50 1.16 15.96 22.96
CA ASN A 50 1.94 14.74 23.00
C ASN A 50 2.45 14.33 21.61
N ILE A 51 3.64 13.73 21.61
CA ILE A 51 4.25 13.08 20.45
C ILE A 51 3.90 11.60 20.53
N MET A 52 3.32 11.06 19.47
CA MET A 52 2.99 9.64 19.40
C MET A 52 3.77 8.97 18.28
N VAL A 53 4.48 7.90 18.64
CA VAL A 53 5.27 7.10 17.71
C VAL A 53 4.61 5.74 17.54
N VAL A 54 4.10 5.49 16.34
CA VAL A 54 3.58 4.17 15.99
C VAL A 54 4.76 3.26 15.69
N THR A 55 4.86 2.16 16.40
CA THR A 55 5.95 1.20 16.30
C THR A 55 5.45 -0.19 15.92
N LYS A 56 6.35 -0.99 15.36
CA LYS A 56 6.15 -2.42 15.12
C LYS A 56 7.31 -3.20 15.72
N CYS A 57 6.98 -4.25 16.46
CA CYS A 57 7.98 -5.19 16.96
C CYS A 57 8.61 -5.98 15.81
N ALA A 58 9.94 -6.02 15.79
CA ALA A 58 10.70 -6.76 14.79
C ALA A 58 10.50 -8.29 14.87
N SER A 59 10.16 -8.82 16.04
CA SER A 59 9.99 -10.26 16.27
C SER A 59 8.52 -10.71 16.20
N CYS A 60 7.67 -10.26 17.13
CA CYS A 60 6.29 -10.74 17.20
C CYS A 60 5.32 -9.99 16.28
N GLY A 61 5.76 -8.88 15.68
CA GLY A 61 4.94 -8.08 14.75
C GLY A 61 3.81 -7.29 15.40
N ALA A 62 3.71 -7.26 16.73
CA ALA A 62 2.76 -6.42 17.46
C ALA A 62 3.02 -4.92 17.21
N PHE A 63 1.95 -4.13 17.26
CA PHE A 63 1.98 -2.69 17.03
C PHE A 63 1.64 -1.93 18.30
N TYR A 64 2.35 -0.83 18.54
CA TYR A 64 2.16 0.01 19.72
C TYR A 64 2.22 1.49 19.36
N ALA A 65 1.51 2.32 20.11
CA ALA A 65 1.67 3.76 20.18
C ALA A 65 2.54 4.05 21.40
N ASN A 66 3.76 4.51 21.16
CA ASN A 66 4.64 5.02 22.22
C ASN A 66 4.38 6.52 22.37
N ILE A 67 3.99 6.95 23.57
CA ILE A 67 3.53 8.30 23.87
C ILE A 67 4.63 9.03 24.62
N TYR A 68 4.96 10.23 24.14
CA TYR A 68 5.95 11.11 24.71
C TYR A 68 5.34 12.49 24.95
N ASP A 69 5.86 13.20 25.93
CA ASP A 69 5.57 14.63 26.09
C ASP A 69 6.30 15.47 25.02
N SER A 70 6.12 16.80 25.05
CA SER A 70 6.75 17.73 24.11
C SER A 70 8.29 17.75 24.20
N ASP A 71 8.86 17.28 25.31
CA ASP A 71 10.29 17.23 25.57
C ASP A 71 10.90 15.85 25.26
N TRP A 72 10.14 14.96 24.60
CA TRP A 72 10.51 13.58 24.27
C TRP A 72 10.75 12.67 25.49
N ASN A 73 10.18 12.99 26.66
CA ASN A 73 10.16 12.05 27.77
C ASN A 73 9.06 11.03 27.54
N TRP A 74 9.37 9.74 27.77
CA TRP A 74 8.39 8.68 27.65
C TRP A 74 7.31 8.82 28.72
N VAL A 75 6.04 8.76 28.31
CA VAL A 75 4.86 8.93 29.17
C VAL A 75 4.12 7.61 29.32
N ASP A 76 3.80 6.95 28.20
CA ASP A 76 2.99 5.72 28.21
C ASP A 76 3.16 4.91 26.91
N GLU A 77 2.63 3.68 26.91
CA GLU A 77 2.50 2.82 25.75
C GLU A 77 1.09 2.24 25.64
N ALA A 78 0.52 2.28 24.43
CA ALA A 78 -0.76 1.64 24.14
C ALA A 78 -0.65 0.66 22.97
N GLN A 79 -1.25 -0.52 23.10
CA GLN A 79 -1.33 -1.47 21.98
C GLN A 79 -2.29 -0.95 20.89
N ILE A 80 -1.86 -1.06 19.63
CA ILE A 80 -2.62 -0.61 18.47
C ILE A 80 -3.27 -1.79 17.76
N SER A 81 -4.55 -1.62 17.40
CA SER A 81 -5.22 -2.48 16.43
C SER A 81 -5.10 -1.92 15.01
N LEU A 82 -4.86 -2.76 14.03
CA LEU A 82 -4.82 -2.30 12.63
C LEU A 82 -6.25 -2.15 12.09
N LEU A 83 -6.49 -1.07 11.34
CA LEU A 83 -7.68 -1.01 10.50
C LEU A 83 -7.59 -2.13 9.44
N PRO A 84 -8.72 -2.79 9.13
CA PRO A 84 -8.72 -3.81 8.09
C PRO A 84 -8.24 -3.18 6.79
N ILE A 85 -7.18 -3.75 6.23
CA ILE A 85 -6.73 -3.39 4.89
C ILE A 85 -7.89 -3.74 3.95
N PRO A 86 -8.41 -2.80 3.15
CA PRO A 86 -9.39 -3.14 2.13
C PRO A 86 -8.76 -4.17 1.21
N ILE A 87 -9.21 -5.42 1.26
CA ILE A 87 -8.87 -6.40 0.24
C ILE A 87 -9.65 -5.95 -0.99
N PRO A 88 -9.00 -5.64 -2.12
CA PRO A 88 -9.73 -5.36 -3.35
C PRO A 88 -10.59 -6.58 -3.67
N ILE A 89 -11.91 -6.44 -3.60
CA ILE A 89 -12.87 -7.53 -3.91
C ILE A 89 -12.74 -7.95 -5.39
N SER A 90 -12.12 -7.09 -6.20
CA SER A 90 -11.76 -7.33 -7.60
C SER A 90 -10.43 -6.67 -7.93
N ASN A 91 -9.70 -7.25 -8.87
CA ASN A 91 -8.53 -6.61 -9.47
C ASN A 91 -8.95 -5.30 -10.16
N PRO A 92 -8.14 -4.22 -10.06
CA PRO A 92 -8.35 -3.01 -10.83
C PRO A 92 -8.47 -3.32 -12.32
N VAL A 93 -9.50 -2.76 -12.95
CA VAL A 93 -9.77 -2.93 -14.38
C VAL A 93 -9.06 -1.81 -15.13
N VAL A 94 -8.40 -2.18 -16.23
CA VAL A 94 -7.71 -1.31 -17.17
C VAL A 94 -8.47 -1.42 -18.48
N ASP A 95 -9.30 -0.43 -18.75
CA ASP A 95 -10.17 -0.33 -19.94
C ASP A 95 -9.97 0.99 -20.72
N SER A 96 -9.11 1.89 -20.21
CA SER A 96 -8.78 3.17 -20.83
C SER A 96 -7.33 3.24 -21.35
N TRP A 97 -7.10 4.17 -22.27
CA TRP A 97 -5.78 4.49 -22.78
C TRP A 97 -4.84 5.00 -21.68
N GLU A 98 -5.35 5.87 -20.81
CA GLU A 98 -4.62 6.49 -19.71
C GLU A 98 -4.15 5.42 -18.71
N ASP A 99 -5.02 4.48 -18.34
CA ASP A 99 -4.69 3.41 -17.40
C ASP A 99 -3.67 2.44 -18.00
N LEU A 100 -3.83 2.09 -19.28
CA LEU A 100 -2.87 1.23 -19.99
C LEU A 100 -1.49 1.88 -20.06
N LYS A 101 -1.43 3.21 -20.24
CA LYS A 101 -0.18 3.97 -20.29
C LYS A 101 0.50 4.10 -18.93
N ALA A 102 -0.27 4.07 -17.84
CA ALA A 102 0.25 4.11 -16.48
C ALA A 102 0.96 2.80 -16.07
N ILE A 103 0.69 1.70 -16.78
CA ILE A 103 1.38 0.42 -16.55
C ILE A 103 2.85 0.54 -17.00
N PRO A 104 3.83 0.24 -16.12
CA PRO A 104 5.23 0.20 -16.51
C PRO A 104 5.45 -0.78 -17.68
N ILE A 105 6.10 -0.33 -18.76
CA ILE A 105 6.26 -1.12 -19.99
C ILE A 105 6.87 -2.51 -19.74
N LYS A 106 7.80 -2.62 -18.78
CA LYS A 106 8.41 -3.91 -18.39
C LYS A 106 7.41 -4.95 -17.89
N LYS A 107 6.29 -4.53 -17.26
CA LYS A 107 5.21 -5.46 -16.87
C LYS A 107 4.50 -6.02 -18.09
N LEU A 108 4.26 -5.17 -19.10
CA LEU A 108 3.64 -5.61 -20.35
C LEU A 108 4.57 -6.56 -21.12
N GLU A 109 5.86 -6.22 -21.24
CA GLU A 109 6.86 -7.04 -21.93
C GLU A 109 7.09 -8.41 -21.29
N ALA A 110 6.78 -8.57 -19.99
CA ALA A 110 6.87 -9.86 -19.30
C ALA A 110 5.84 -10.88 -19.83
N VAL A 111 4.73 -10.43 -20.41
CA VAL A 111 3.61 -11.29 -20.84
C VAL A 111 3.35 -11.18 -22.35
N PHE A 112 3.44 -9.96 -22.88
CA PHE A 112 3.11 -9.62 -24.25
C PHE A 112 4.38 -9.39 -25.08
N SER A 113 4.34 -9.86 -26.33
CA SER A 113 5.31 -9.49 -27.35
C SER A 113 5.09 -8.06 -27.82
N LYS A 114 6.11 -7.46 -28.44
CA LYS A 114 6.03 -6.10 -28.98
C LYS A 114 4.80 -5.85 -29.87
N GLY A 115 4.48 -6.76 -30.79
CA GLY A 115 3.32 -6.60 -31.67
C GLY A 115 1.97 -6.70 -30.94
N GLU A 116 1.91 -7.49 -29.86
CA GLU A 116 0.73 -7.56 -28.99
C GLU A 116 0.56 -6.27 -28.19
N ILE A 117 1.65 -5.71 -27.65
CA ILE A 117 1.63 -4.41 -26.95
C ILE A 117 1.17 -3.30 -27.90
N GLU A 118 1.73 -3.21 -29.11
CA GLU A 118 1.30 -2.23 -30.12
C GLU A 118 -0.19 -2.37 -30.45
N ALA A 119 -0.71 -3.60 -30.56
CA ALA A 119 -2.12 -3.86 -30.81
C ALA A 119 -3.02 -3.46 -29.62
N LEU A 120 -2.58 -3.67 -28.38
CA LEU A 120 -3.29 -3.21 -27.18
C LEU A 120 -3.38 -1.68 -27.16
N PHE A 121 -2.25 -1.01 -27.37
CA PHE A 121 -2.18 0.46 -27.41
C PHE A 121 -3.01 1.04 -28.56
N ALA A 122 -3.02 0.40 -29.73
CA ALA A 122 -3.88 0.81 -30.84
C ALA A 122 -5.36 0.66 -30.49
N ARG A 123 -5.76 -0.48 -29.91
CA ARG A 123 -7.14 -0.75 -29.50
C ARG A 123 -7.64 0.22 -28.44
N ALA A 124 -6.82 0.53 -27.43
CA ALA A 124 -7.16 1.45 -26.35
C ALA A 124 -7.31 2.92 -26.82
N ARG A 125 -6.68 3.28 -27.95
CA ARG A 125 -6.81 4.60 -28.60
C ARG A 125 -7.91 4.65 -29.67
N ASP A 126 -8.78 3.65 -29.74
CA ASP A 126 -9.78 3.48 -30.81
C ASP A 126 -9.21 3.45 -32.23
N ASN A 127 -7.91 3.13 -32.37
CA ASN A 127 -7.27 2.91 -33.66
C ASN A 127 -7.47 1.45 -34.10
N THR A 128 -7.37 1.20 -35.41
CA THR A 128 -7.51 -0.16 -35.96
C THR A 128 -6.24 -0.98 -35.66
N PRO A 129 -6.30 -2.01 -34.80
CA PRO A 129 -5.15 -2.84 -34.49
C PRO A 129 -4.98 -3.98 -35.50
N ILE A 130 -3.77 -4.55 -35.58
CA ILE A 130 -3.57 -5.81 -36.29
C ILE A 130 -4.32 -6.91 -35.53
N ARG A 131 -5.40 -7.41 -36.13
CA ARG A 131 -6.35 -8.36 -35.50
C ARG A 131 -5.66 -9.59 -34.90
N GLN A 132 -4.66 -10.14 -35.60
CA GLN A 132 -3.92 -11.32 -35.15
C GLN A 132 -3.18 -11.06 -33.83
N TYR A 133 -2.55 -9.91 -33.68
CA TYR A 133 -1.83 -9.55 -32.47
C TYR A 133 -2.78 -9.25 -31.32
N LEU A 134 -3.88 -8.52 -31.57
CA LEU A 134 -4.89 -8.28 -30.53
C LEU A 134 -5.51 -9.60 -30.02
N TYR A 135 -5.81 -10.53 -30.92
CA TYR A 135 -6.37 -11.84 -30.55
C TYR A 135 -5.39 -12.66 -29.69
N ARG A 136 -4.10 -12.66 -30.03
CA ARG A 136 -3.07 -13.32 -29.22
C ARG A 136 -2.89 -12.65 -27.85
N ALA A 137 -2.92 -11.31 -27.80
CA ALA A 137 -2.87 -10.55 -26.55
C ALA A 137 -4.03 -10.92 -25.61
N ARG A 138 -5.28 -10.93 -26.11
CA ARG A 138 -6.47 -11.27 -25.31
C ARG A 138 -6.39 -12.64 -24.64
N LYS A 139 -5.75 -13.63 -25.28
CA LYS A 139 -5.53 -14.95 -24.68
C LYS A 139 -4.63 -14.93 -23.44
N LYS A 140 -3.84 -13.87 -23.26
CA LYS A 140 -2.89 -13.72 -22.15
C LYS A 140 -3.39 -12.78 -21.06
N TYR A 141 -4.58 -12.20 -21.18
CA TYR A 141 -5.12 -11.30 -20.17
C TYR A 141 -5.25 -11.98 -18.81
N GLY A 142 -5.72 -13.23 -18.77
CA GLY A 142 -5.81 -13.98 -17.51
C GLY A 142 -4.45 -14.19 -16.83
N LEU A 143 -3.40 -14.48 -17.62
CA LEU A 143 -2.04 -14.60 -17.10
C LEU A 143 -1.50 -13.26 -16.59
N PHE A 144 -1.78 -12.17 -17.31
CA PHE A 144 -1.39 -10.82 -16.88
C PHE A 144 -2.08 -10.44 -15.56
N GLU A 145 -3.38 -10.75 -15.45
CA GLU A 145 -4.18 -10.54 -14.24
C GLU A 145 -3.64 -11.35 -13.06
N GLU A 146 -3.31 -12.61 -13.27
CA GLU A 146 -2.73 -13.49 -12.22
C GLU A 146 -1.37 -12.97 -11.71
N ILE A 147 -0.49 -12.49 -12.60
CA ILE A 147 0.85 -12.05 -12.22
C ILE A 147 0.84 -10.67 -11.56
N PHE A 148 -0.01 -9.76 -12.05
CA PHE A 148 0.04 -8.34 -11.66
C PHE A 148 -1.17 -7.83 -10.90
N ASN A 149 -2.18 -8.68 -10.66
CA ASN A 149 -3.47 -8.29 -10.07
C ASN A 149 -4.09 -7.10 -10.81
N LEU A 150 -4.02 -7.10 -12.15
CA LEU A 150 -4.59 -6.06 -13.02
C LEU A 150 -5.35 -6.71 -14.18
N LYS A 151 -6.63 -6.38 -14.33
CA LYS A 151 -7.48 -6.95 -15.37
C LYS A 151 -7.51 -6.05 -16.60
N LEU A 152 -7.19 -6.58 -17.77
CA LEU A 152 -7.29 -5.82 -19.04
C LEU A 152 -8.66 -6.06 -19.70
N GLU A 153 -9.36 -5.00 -20.11
CA GLU A 153 -10.66 -5.09 -20.81
C GLU A 153 -10.69 -4.17 -22.04
N PHE A 154 -10.19 -4.68 -23.19
CA PHE A 154 -10.11 -3.95 -24.49
C PHE A 154 -10.59 -4.77 -25.68
#